data_AF-A0A7G6X9J8-F1
#
_entry.id   AF-A0A7G6X9J8-F1
#
_cell.length_a   1.000
_cell.length_b   1.000
_cell.length_c   1.000
_cell.angle_alpha   90.00
_cell.angle_beta   90.00
_cell.angle_gamma   90.00
#
_symmetry.space_group_name_H-M   'P 1'
#
loop_
_entity.id
_entity.type
_entity.pdbx_description
1 polymer ?
#
loop_
_entity_poly.entity_id
_entity_poly.type
_entity_poly.pdbx_seq_one_letter_code
_entity_poly.pdbx_strand_id
1 'polypeptide(L)'
;MASLFALVVSAGAAAAHSKLESMTPADGSTMAAPPTKVVLTFNEPVGRTGAEVQVKSPTGNNVSSGDIQVIDNQVTQPVGAMIEAGKYTVDARIVSADGHPVTVTGSFTVTHAGHAPGSVVPTSQPAAKDNSNVVVIVAMVLVMLVVVALAIVIVRRRPAS
;
A
#
# COMPACT_ATOMS: atom_id res chain seq x y z
N MET A 1 7.69 -50.44 -58.31
CA MET A 1 8.46 -50.17 -57.09
C MET A 1 7.96 -48.87 -56.49
N ALA A 2 7.70 -48.87 -55.19
CA ALA A 2 6.88 -47.90 -54.48
C ALA A 2 7.47 -46.47 -54.43
N SER A 3 6.63 -45.46 -54.63
CA SER A 3 6.94 -44.06 -54.33
C SER A 3 6.92 -43.87 -52.81
N LEU A 4 8.08 -43.57 -52.23
CA LEU A 4 8.22 -43.24 -50.81
C LEU A 4 7.91 -41.75 -50.63
N PHE A 5 6.68 -41.44 -50.22
CA PHE A 5 6.25 -40.08 -49.88
C PHE A 5 6.84 -39.71 -48.52
N ALA A 6 7.88 -38.87 -48.49
CA ALA A 6 8.51 -38.41 -47.27
C ALA A 6 7.64 -37.32 -46.61
N LEU A 7 6.97 -37.66 -45.52
CA LEU A 7 6.22 -36.71 -44.68
C LEU A 7 7.22 -35.88 -43.85
N VAL A 8 7.53 -34.67 -44.30
CA VAL A 8 8.29 -33.70 -43.50
C VAL A 8 7.35 -33.16 -42.42
N VAL A 9 7.43 -33.72 -41.22
CA VAL A 9 6.84 -33.12 -40.02
C VAL A 9 7.73 -31.94 -39.64
N SER A 10 7.27 -30.73 -39.92
CA SER A 10 7.89 -29.51 -39.39
C SER A 10 7.68 -29.48 -37.88
N ALA A 11 8.66 -29.92 -37.10
CA ALA A 11 8.70 -29.63 -35.68
C ALA A 11 8.83 -28.11 -35.52
N GLY A 12 7.73 -27.44 -35.16
CA GLY A 12 7.77 -26.03 -34.82
C GLY A 12 8.80 -25.81 -33.72
N ALA A 13 9.62 -24.77 -33.85
CA ALA A 13 10.61 -24.44 -32.83
C ALA A 13 9.90 -24.26 -31.49
N ALA A 14 10.19 -25.14 -30.52
CA ALA A 14 9.76 -24.93 -29.14
C ALA A 14 10.49 -23.69 -28.64
N ALA A 15 9.74 -22.63 -28.31
CA ALA A 15 10.31 -21.45 -27.68
C ALA A 15 10.70 -21.84 -26.25
N ALA A 16 11.97 -22.15 -26.03
CA ALA A 16 12.46 -22.65 -24.74
C ALA A 16 12.59 -21.56 -23.65
N HIS A 17 12.47 -20.28 -24.05
CA HIS A 17 12.67 -19.15 -23.15
C HIS A 17 11.34 -18.70 -22.55
N SER A 18 11.29 -18.57 -21.22
CA SER A 18 10.14 -18.02 -20.52
C SER A 18 9.97 -16.53 -20.84
N LYS A 19 8.75 -16.12 -21.14
CA LYS A 19 8.35 -14.74 -21.42
C LYS A 19 7.37 -14.27 -20.36
N LEU A 20 7.52 -13.02 -19.92
CA LEU A 20 6.55 -12.38 -19.04
C LEU A 20 5.20 -12.25 -19.77
N GLU A 21 4.15 -12.83 -19.19
CA GLU A 21 2.76 -12.67 -19.65
C GLU A 21 2.05 -11.53 -18.93
N SER A 22 2.25 -11.43 -17.61
CA SER A 22 1.62 -10.38 -16.82
C SER A 22 2.43 -10.03 -15.58
N MET A 23 2.18 -8.81 -15.08
CA MET A 23 2.74 -8.28 -13.85
C MET A 23 1.60 -7.74 -12.99
N THR A 24 1.69 -7.91 -11.68
CA THR A 24 0.81 -7.28 -10.70
C THR A 24 1.66 -6.57 -9.65
N PRO A 25 1.55 -5.25 -9.47
CA PRO A 25 0.69 -4.33 -10.24
C PRO A 25 0.99 -4.30 -11.73
N ALA A 26 -0.01 -4.00 -12.57
CA ALA A 26 0.18 -3.98 -14.02
C ALA A 26 1.27 -2.98 -14.43
N ASP A 27 2.04 -3.32 -15.45
CA ASP A 27 3.09 -2.44 -15.96
C ASP A 27 2.52 -1.10 -16.43
N GLY A 28 3.15 -0.01 -16.00
CA GLY A 28 2.70 1.37 -16.23
C GLY A 28 1.47 1.79 -15.42
N SER A 29 0.92 0.92 -14.56
CA SER A 29 -0.28 1.26 -13.77
C SER A 29 0.01 2.33 -12.72
N THR A 30 -1.03 3.10 -12.38
CA THR A 30 -1.01 4.09 -11.30
C THR A 30 -2.03 3.69 -10.24
N MET A 31 -1.63 3.75 -8.97
CA MET A 31 -2.48 3.37 -7.84
C MET A 31 -2.28 4.31 -6.65
N ALA A 32 -3.33 4.45 -5.84
CA ALA A 32 -3.28 5.29 -4.65
C ALA A 32 -2.48 4.64 -3.52
N ALA A 33 -2.79 3.39 -3.19
CA ALA A 33 -2.17 2.66 -2.10
C ALA A 33 -1.00 1.80 -2.59
N PRO A 34 0.15 1.78 -1.88
CA PRO A 34 1.27 0.94 -2.26
C PRO A 34 0.93 -0.56 -2.12
N PRO A 35 1.40 -1.40 -3.06
CA PRO A 35 1.21 -2.84 -2.97
C PRO A 35 2.08 -3.44 -1.85
N THR A 36 1.72 -4.62 -1.38
CA THR A 36 2.53 -5.41 -0.43
C THR A 36 3.45 -6.41 -1.10
N LYS A 37 3.24 -6.67 -2.40
CA LYS A 37 4.04 -7.58 -3.23
C LYS A 37 3.95 -7.21 -4.70
N VAL A 38 4.97 -7.64 -5.45
CA VAL A 38 4.96 -7.69 -6.91
C VAL A 38 4.87 -9.15 -7.34
N VAL A 39 4.04 -9.45 -8.33
CA VAL A 39 3.88 -10.78 -8.90
C VAL A 39 4.17 -10.71 -10.40
N LEU A 40 5.02 -11.60 -10.89
CA LEU A 40 5.35 -11.78 -12.29
C LEU A 40 4.86 -13.16 -12.72
N THR A 41 4.06 -13.22 -13.78
CA THR A 41 3.53 -14.47 -14.34
C THR A 41 4.14 -14.68 -15.72
N PHE A 42 4.66 -15.88 -15.94
CA PHE A 42 5.32 -16.29 -17.18
C PHE A 42 4.46 -17.28 -17.96
N ASN A 43 4.73 -17.43 -19.26
CA ASN A 43 4.03 -18.38 -20.12
C ASN A 43 4.41 -19.84 -19.86
N GLU A 44 5.53 -20.07 -19.16
CA GLU A 44 6.06 -21.39 -18.82
C GLU A 44 6.58 -21.39 -17.38
N PRO A 45 6.69 -22.57 -16.74
CA PRO A 45 7.32 -22.71 -15.44
C PRO A 45 8.75 -22.15 -15.42
N VAL A 46 9.15 -21.59 -14.29
CA VAL A 46 10.48 -20.98 -14.13
C VAL A 46 11.27 -21.64 -13.00
N GLY A 47 12.59 -21.56 -13.10
CA GLY A 47 13.53 -22.10 -12.14
C GLY A 47 13.47 -21.36 -10.80
N ARG A 48 13.43 -22.13 -9.70
CA ARG A 48 13.47 -21.58 -8.33
C ARG A 48 14.83 -21.03 -7.94
N THR A 49 15.91 -21.58 -8.50
CA THR A 49 17.28 -21.18 -8.15
C THR A 49 17.76 -20.13 -9.14
N GLY A 50 18.38 -19.06 -8.63
CA GLY A 50 18.92 -17.97 -9.45
C GLY A 50 17.87 -16.96 -9.94
N ALA A 51 16.63 -17.05 -9.45
CA ALA A 51 15.62 -16.02 -9.62
C ALA A 51 15.89 -14.85 -8.67
N GLU A 52 15.92 -13.64 -9.20
CA GLU A 52 16.11 -12.40 -8.46
C GLU A 52 15.08 -11.37 -8.92
N VAL A 53 14.46 -10.66 -7.97
CA VAL A 53 13.56 -9.54 -8.25
C VAL A 53 13.92 -8.39 -7.31
N GLN A 54 14.12 -7.21 -7.90
CA GLN A 54 14.36 -5.98 -7.18
C GLN A 54 13.30 -4.95 -7.54
N VAL A 55 12.66 -4.40 -6.52
CA VAL A 55 11.75 -3.26 -6.65
C VAL A 55 12.48 -2.03 -6.14
N LYS A 56 12.65 -1.02 -6.99
CA LYS A 56 13.36 0.23 -6.70
C LYS A 56 12.39 1.38 -6.56
N SER A 57 12.64 2.24 -5.57
CA SER A 57 11.89 3.45 -5.32
C SER A 57 12.21 4.55 -6.35
N PRO A 58 11.46 5.67 -6.38
CA PRO A 58 11.75 6.81 -7.25
C PRO A 58 13.17 7.39 -7.07
N THR A 59 13.75 7.23 -5.87
CA THR A 59 15.13 7.64 -5.55
C THR A 59 16.17 6.53 -5.81
N GLY A 60 15.75 5.37 -6.31
CA GLY A 60 16.61 4.24 -6.66
C GLY A 60 16.88 3.25 -5.53
N ASN A 61 16.25 3.43 -4.36
CA ASN A 61 16.45 2.54 -3.21
C ASN A 61 15.70 1.21 -3.40
N ASN A 62 16.34 0.09 -3.08
CA ASN A 62 15.67 -1.21 -3.10
C ASN A 62 14.65 -1.31 -1.95
N VAL A 63 13.38 -1.50 -2.29
CA VAL A 63 12.26 -1.68 -1.34
C VAL A 63 11.76 -3.13 -1.31
N SER A 64 12.46 -4.06 -1.95
CA SER A 64 12.16 -5.49 -1.83
C SER A 64 12.35 -5.95 -0.39
N SER A 65 11.47 -6.83 0.08
CA SER A 65 11.48 -7.34 1.45
C SER A 65 11.28 -8.85 1.46
N GLY A 66 11.93 -9.52 2.41
CA GLY A 66 11.83 -10.96 2.57
C GLY A 66 12.30 -11.76 1.36
N ASP A 67 12.05 -13.06 1.40
CA ASP A 67 12.44 -13.99 0.35
C ASP A 67 11.45 -14.00 -0.81
N ILE A 68 12.00 -14.10 -2.02
CA ILE A 68 11.23 -14.33 -3.24
C ILE A 68 10.58 -15.71 -3.21
N GLN A 69 9.36 -15.82 -3.75
CA GLN A 69 8.62 -17.08 -3.84
C GLN A 69 8.40 -17.44 -5.31
N VAL A 70 8.83 -18.65 -5.70
CA VAL A 70 8.67 -19.16 -7.06
C VAL A 70 7.82 -20.43 -7.03
N ILE A 71 6.63 -20.33 -7.62
CA ILE A 71 5.64 -21.41 -7.72
C ILE A 71 5.23 -21.54 -9.17
N ASP A 72 5.65 -22.65 -9.80
CA ASP A 72 5.37 -22.94 -11.21
C ASP A 72 5.82 -21.81 -12.13
N ASN A 73 4.91 -21.14 -12.83
CA ASN A 73 5.16 -19.99 -13.70
C ASN A 73 5.04 -18.63 -13.00
N GLN A 74 4.87 -18.58 -11.68
CA GLN A 74 4.70 -17.34 -10.92
C GLN A 74 5.86 -17.05 -9.99
N VAL A 75 6.32 -15.80 -10.03
CA VAL A 75 7.38 -15.25 -9.18
C VAL A 75 6.80 -14.11 -8.36
N THR A 76 6.81 -14.25 -7.04
CA THR A 76 6.29 -13.26 -6.10
C THR A 76 7.41 -12.67 -5.26
N GLN A 77 7.58 -11.34 -5.32
CA GLN A 77 8.50 -10.58 -4.49
C GLN A 77 7.70 -9.73 -3.50
N PRO A 78 7.78 -10.01 -2.18
CA PRO A 78 7.24 -9.10 -1.18
C PRO A 78 8.02 -7.77 -1.21
N VAL A 79 7.32 -6.68 -0.90
CA VAL A 79 7.89 -5.33 -0.83
C VAL A 79 7.59 -4.69 0.53
N GLY A 80 8.54 -3.90 0.99
CA GLY A 80 8.43 -3.15 2.23
C GLY A 80 7.58 -1.90 2.11
N ALA A 81 7.64 -1.06 3.14
CA ALA A 81 6.93 0.22 3.13
C ALA A 81 7.45 1.15 2.03
N MET A 82 6.53 1.67 1.22
CA MET A 82 6.81 2.62 0.15
C MET A 82 6.54 4.04 0.62
N ILE A 83 7.53 4.67 1.26
CA ILE A 83 7.38 6.01 1.87
C ILE A 83 7.45 7.17 0.87
N GLU A 84 7.62 6.87 -0.41
CA GLU A 84 7.74 7.87 -1.47
C GLU A 84 6.57 7.72 -2.44
N ALA A 85 5.99 8.84 -2.85
CA ALA A 85 5.11 8.84 -4.02
C ALA A 85 5.96 8.95 -5.29
N GLY A 86 5.51 8.29 -6.36
CA GLY A 86 6.16 8.35 -7.66
C GLY A 86 6.29 6.99 -8.33
N LYS A 87 7.16 6.93 -9.33
CA LYS A 87 7.40 5.74 -10.15
C LYS A 87 8.37 4.79 -9.46
N TYR A 88 7.90 3.57 -9.23
CA TYR A 88 8.68 2.42 -8.80
C TYR A 88 9.06 1.59 -10.02
N THR A 89 10.27 1.02 -10.00
CA THR A 89 10.79 0.16 -11.07
C THR A 89 10.97 -1.26 -10.54
N VAL A 90 10.61 -2.24 -11.35
CA VAL A 90 10.78 -3.66 -11.06
C VAL A 90 11.78 -4.22 -12.06
N ASP A 91 12.92 -4.68 -11.55
CA ASP A 91 13.95 -5.37 -12.31
C ASP A 91 13.99 -6.83 -11.85
N ALA A 92 13.85 -7.76 -12.79
CA ALA A 92 13.87 -9.18 -12.49
C ALA A 92 14.82 -9.93 -13.40
N ARG A 93 15.52 -10.92 -12.84
CA ARG A 93 16.31 -11.92 -13.55
C ARG A 93 15.76 -13.28 -13.18
N ILE A 94 15.17 -13.97 -14.14
CA ILE A 94 14.50 -15.26 -13.93
C ILE A 94 15.23 -16.32 -14.76
N VAL A 95 15.38 -17.52 -14.21
CA VAL A 95 15.93 -18.66 -14.96
C VAL A 95 14.76 -19.41 -15.58
N SER A 96 14.72 -19.50 -16.90
CA SER A 96 13.69 -20.26 -17.62
C SER A 96 13.84 -21.77 -17.37
N ALA A 97 12.82 -22.58 -17.70
CA ALA A 97 12.88 -24.03 -17.53
C ALA A 97 14.04 -24.70 -18.30
N ASP A 98 14.51 -24.07 -19.38
CA ASP A 98 15.64 -24.50 -20.19
C ASP A 98 17.02 -24.12 -19.61
N GLY A 99 17.04 -23.42 -18.48
CA GLY A 99 18.25 -23.02 -17.76
C GLY A 99 18.83 -21.67 -18.19
N HIS A 100 18.23 -20.97 -19.17
CA HIS A 100 18.73 -19.66 -19.59
C HIS A 100 18.14 -18.52 -18.76
N PRO A 101 18.96 -17.54 -18.33
CA PRO A 101 18.47 -16.36 -17.64
C PRO A 101 17.74 -15.41 -18.61
N VAL A 102 16.60 -14.89 -18.17
CA VAL A 102 15.78 -13.89 -18.84
C VAL A 102 15.65 -12.67 -17.92
N THR A 103 15.86 -11.48 -18.48
CA THR A 103 15.68 -10.22 -17.78
C THR A 103 14.33 -9.62 -18.11
N VAL A 104 13.62 -9.15 -17.09
CA VAL A 104 12.33 -8.48 -17.21
C VAL A 104 12.39 -7.15 -16.49
N THR A 105 11.83 -6.11 -17.10
CA THR A 105 11.68 -4.80 -16.48
C THR A 105 10.21 -4.37 -16.54
N GLY A 106 9.77 -3.70 -15.48
CA GLY A 106 8.42 -3.15 -15.38
C GLY A 106 8.39 -1.95 -14.44
N SER A 107 7.26 -1.25 -14.39
CA SER A 107 7.09 -0.09 -13.53
C SER A 107 5.65 0.08 -13.07
N PHE A 108 5.47 0.76 -11.95
CA PHE A 108 4.17 1.23 -11.50
C PHE A 108 4.32 2.52 -10.70
N THR A 109 3.25 3.30 -10.60
CA THR A 109 3.26 4.60 -9.91
C THR A 109 2.36 4.56 -8.67
N VAL A 110 2.90 4.99 -7.54
CA VAL A 110 2.14 5.16 -6.28
C VAL A 110 1.91 6.65 -6.04
N THR A 111 0.65 7.06 -5.83
CA THR A 111 0.33 8.49 -5.63
C THR A 111 0.27 8.91 -4.16
N HIS A 112 0.09 7.96 -3.23
CA HIS A 112 0.18 8.23 -1.79
C HIS A 112 1.24 7.35 -1.16
N ALA A 113 2.24 8.00 -0.54
CA ALA A 113 3.23 7.30 0.25
C ALA A 113 2.56 6.46 1.35
N GLY A 114 2.99 5.21 1.49
CA GLY A 114 2.74 4.40 2.66
C GLY A 114 3.43 4.98 3.89
N HIS A 115 2.98 4.55 5.06
CA HIS A 115 3.60 4.95 6.32
C HIS A 115 4.83 4.07 6.58
N ALA A 116 5.92 4.68 7.05
CA ALA A 116 7.07 3.93 7.56
C ALA A 116 6.61 2.99 8.70
N PRO A 117 7.21 1.80 8.85
CA PRO A 117 6.94 0.95 10.01
C PRO A 117 7.24 1.75 11.29
N GLY A 118 6.22 1.96 12.13
CA GLY A 118 6.34 2.76 13.36
C GLY A 118 5.83 4.20 13.27
N SER A 119 5.42 4.69 12.09
CA SER A 119 4.64 5.93 12.00
C SER A 119 3.21 5.63 12.42
N VAL A 120 2.91 5.88 13.70
CA VAL A 120 1.53 6.07 14.14
C VAL A 120 0.92 7.14 13.23
N VAL A 121 -0.10 6.77 12.45
CA VAL A 121 -0.97 7.76 11.82
C VAL A 121 -1.43 8.64 12.98
N PRO A 122 -1.19 9.97 12.99
CA PRO A 122 -1.90 10.82 13.92
C PRO A 122 -3.35 10.60 13.52
N THR A 123 -4.08 9.84 14.33
CA THR A 123 -5.52 9.89 14.27
C THR A 123 -5.77 11.34 14.63
N SER A 124 -6.10 12.17 13.63
CA SER A 124 -6.73 13.46 13.86
C SER A 124 -8.08 13.15 14.50
N GLN A 125 -8.06 12.68 15.74
CA GLN A 125 -9.18 12.75 16.63
C GLN A 125 -9.58 14.22 16.56
N PRO A 126 -10.81 14.54 16.11
CA PRO A 126 -11.29 15.89 16.24
C PRO A 126 -11.05 16.25 17.70
N ALA A 127 -10.21 17.25 17.95
CA ALA A 127 -10.00 17.76 19.28
C ALA A 127 -11.41 17.98 19.83
N ALA A 128 -11.80 17.18 20.82
CA ALA A 128 -13.03 17.40 21.52
C ALA A 128 -12.90 18.83 22.01
N LYS A 129 -13.70 19.75 21.43
CA LYS A 129 -13.90 21.04 22.05
C LYS A 129 -14.50 20.70 23.39
N ASP A 130 -13.68 20.74 24.44
CA ASP A 130 -14.16 20.81 25.81
C ASP A 130 -14.94 22.12 25.91
N ASN A 131 -16.21 22.08 25.51
CA ASN A 131 -17.19 23.10 25.81
C ASN A 131 -17.53 22.93 27.30
N SER A 132 -16.54 23.17 28.16
CA SER A 132 -16.72 23.19 29.60
C SER A 132 -17.56 24.40 29.97
N ASN A 133 -18.87 24.24 29.82
CA ASN A 133 -19.90 25.15 30.33
C ASN A 133 -19.83 25.31 31.85
N VAL A 134 -18.93 24.59 32.53
CA VAL A 134 -18.67 24.66 33.97
C VAL A 134 -18.42 26.09 34.42
N VAL A 135 -17.62 26.87 33.68
CA VAL A 135 -17.35 28.28 34.05
C VAL A 135 -18.62 29.13 33.96
N VAL A 136 -19.43 28.93 32.91
CA VAL A 136 -20.70 29.65 32.70
C VAL A 136 -21.74 29.24 33.74
N ILE A 137 -21.83 27.93 34.06
CA ILE A 137 -22.77 27.39 35.05
C ILE A 137 -22.40 27.90 36.45
N VAL A 138 -21.12 27.89 36.83
CA VAL A 138 -20.66 28.43 38.11
C VAL A 138 -20.93 29.94 38.21
N ALA A 139 -20.69 30.70 37.14
CA ALA A 139 -21.01 32.12 37.10
C ALA A 139 -22.52 32.39 37.25
N MET A 140 -23.37 31.62 36.56
CA MET A 140 -24.84 31.74 36.66
C MET A 140 -25.34 31.42 38.08
N VAL A 141 -24.81 30.38 38.73
CA VAL A 141 -25.21 30.02 40.10
C VAL A 141 -24.83 31.12 41.09
N LEU A 142 -23.63 31.71 40.98
CA LEU A 142 -23.21 32.81 41.85
C LEU A 142 -24.11 34.05 41.66
N VAL A 143 -24.45 34.41 40.43
CA VAL A 143 -25.36 35.53 40.15
C VAL A 143 -26.75 35.27 40.72
N MET A 144 -27.29 34.05 40.57
CA MET A 144 -28.59 33.67 41.13
C MET A 144 -28.61 33.81 42.65
N LEU A 145 -27.57 33.36 43.35
CA LEU A 145 -27.48 33.47 44.81
C LEU A 145 -27.46 34.93 45.28
N VAL A 146 -26.77 35.81 44.56
CA VAL A 146 -26.73 37.25 44.88
C VAL A 146 -28.11 37.89 44.68
N VAL A 147 -28.81 37.56 43.60
CA VAL A 147 -30.17 38.09 43.33
C VAL A 147 -31.16 37.63 44.39
N VAL A 148 -31.12 36.35 44.78
CA VAL A 148 -31.98 35.81 45.85
C VAL A 148 -31.69 36.49 47.18
N ALA A 149 -30.42 36.67 47.54
CA ALA A 149 -30.05 37.38 48.77
C ALA A 149 -30.57 38.83 48.77
N LEU A 150 -30.44 39.54 47.65
CA LEU A 150 -30.94 40.91 47.51
C LEU A 150 -32.47 40.98 47.61
N ALA A 151 -33.18 40.05 46.98
CA ALA A 151 -34.64 39.96 47.07
C ALA A 151 -35.13 39.74 48.50
N ILE A 152 -34.48 38.83 49.26
CA ILE A 152 -34.79 38.58 50.67
C ILE A 152 -34.58 39.86 51.50
N VAL A 153 -33.49 40.61 51.27
CA VAL A 153 -33.23 41.86 51.95
C VAL A 153 -34.31 42.92 51.64
N ILE A 154 -34.73 43.03 50.37
CA ILE A 154 -35.76 43.98 49.96
C ILE A 154 -37.12 43.64 50.60
N VAL A 155 -37.51 42.37 50.64
CA VAL A 155 -38.78 41.95 51.29
C VAL A 155 -38.74 42.21 52.79
N ARG A 156 -37.63 41.91 53.47
CA ARG A 156 -37.47 42.19 54.91
C ARG A 156 -37.44 43.70 55.23
N ARG A 157 -37.09 44.54 54.27
CA ARG A 157 -37.04 46.00 54.41
C ARG A 157 -38.35 46.71 54.07
N ARG A 158 -39.41 46.01 53.67
CA ARG A 158 -40.74 46.62 53.53
C ARG A 158 -41.43 46.61 54.89
N PRO A 159 -41.49 47.73 55.63
CA PRO A 159 -42.32 47.80 56.83
C PRO A 159 -43.79 47.67 56.42
N ALA A 160 -44.55 46.85 57.13
CA ALA A 160 -46.00 46.82 57.00
C ALA A 160 -46.53 48.23 57.29
N SER A 161 -47.28 48.81 56.33
CA SER A 161 -48.12 49.99 56.59
C SER A 161 -49.36 49.57 57.35
#